data_AF-A0A848Q741-F1
#
_entry.id   AF-A0A848Q741-F1
#
_cell.length_a   1.000
_cell.length_b   1.000
_cell.length_c   1.000
_cell.angle_alpha   90.00
_cell.angle_beta   90.00
_cell.angle_gamma   90.00
#
_symmetry.space_group_name_H-M   'P 1'
#
loop_
_entity.id
_entity.type
_entity.pdbx_description
1 polymer ?
#
loop_
_entity_poly.entity_id
_entity_poly.type
_entity_poly.pdbx_seq_one_letter_code
_entity_poly.pdbx_strand_id
1 'polypeptide(L)'
;MRVYTPMISIILESITVFAVSYIFEKKTSPAKQTFIHLGAIVLAIVSWRVLFLANQGIQSAISGNLAAQLSNFEASTRFIFVNGAYELLVFAIIYGVYRLAQALLTMKKVTIKSPNWLMYVLSPLTLVFAVLAVVIPNLL
;
A
#
# COMPACT_ATOMS: atom_id res chain seq x y z
N MET A 1 11.93 1.59 25.25
CA MET A 1 11.24 1.08 24.05
C MET A 1 9.79 1.56 24.09
N ARG A 2 9.44 2.66 23.40
CA ARG A 2 8.03 2.97 23.17
C ARG A 2 7.70 2.49 21.77
N VAL A 3 7.02 1.35 21.76
CA VAL A 3 6.45 0.63 20.62
C VAL A 3 5.44 1.56 19.95
N TYR A 4 5.92 2.40 19.04
CA TYR A 4 5.09 3.22 18.17
C TYR A 4 5.63 3.00 16.78
N THR A 5 4.91 2.28 15.91
CA THR A 5 5.31 2.12 14.50
C THR A 5 4.28 1.41 13.61
N PRO A 6 3.49 0.42 14.06
CA PRO A 6 2.56 -0.27 13.15
C PRO A 6 1.31 0.56 12.84
N MET A 7 0.69 1.15 13.87
CA MET A 7 -0.64 1.76 13.74
C MET A 7 -0.66 3.01 12.85
N ILE A 8 0.32 3.92 13.00
CA ILE A 8 0.43 5.10 12.10
C ILE A 8 0.72 4.68 10.66
N SER A 9 1.55 3.65 10.44
CA SER A 9 1.83 3.14 9.10
C SER A 9 0.55 2.69 8.42
N ILE A 10 -0.27 1.89 9.13
CA ILE A 10 -1.55 1.39 8.62
C ILE A 10 -2.53 2.54 8.35
N ILE A 11 -2.60 3.54 9.23
CA ILE A 11 -3.47 4.71 9.05
C ILE A 11 -3.04 5.51 7.82
N LEU A 12 -1.76 5.84 7.68
CA LEU A 12 -1.23 6.61 6.55
C LEU A 12 -1.39 5.85 5.24
N GLU A 13 -1.12 4.55 5.24
CA GLU A 13 -1.34 3.68 4.09
C GLU A 13 -2.82 3.66 3.70
N SER A 14 -3.73 3.44 4.67
CA SER A 14 -5.18 3.38 4.43
C SER A 14 -5.76 4.70 3.91
N ILE A 15 -5.34 5.84 4.46
CA ILE A 15 -5.77 7.18 3.99
C ILE A 15 -5.29 7.41 2.57
N THR A 16 -4.03 7.06 2.29
CA THR A 16 -3.45 7.24 0.96
C THR A 16 -4.16 6.36 -0.06
N VAL A 17 -4.39 5.10 0.26
CA VAL A 17 -5.18 4.16 -0.54
C VAL A 17 -6.57 4.73 -0.84
N PHE A 18 -7.28 5.22 0.18
CA PHE A 18 -8.61 5.79 0.01
C PHE A 18 -8.59 7.03 -0.91
N ALA A 19 -7.70 7.99 -0.65
CA ALA A 19 -7.58 9.22 -1.43
C ALA A 19 -7.22 8.94 -2.90
N VAL A 20 -6.25 8.06 -3.13
CA VAL A 20 -5.85 7.65 -4.47
C VAL A 20 -6.99 6.92 -5.18
N SER A 21 -7.72 6.05 -4.47
CA SER A 21 -8.86 5.33 -5.04
C SER A 21 -9.91 6.27 -5.62
N TYR A 22 -10.24 7.31 -4.85
CA TYR A 22 -11.22 8.31 -5.25
C TYR A 22 -10.79 9.09 -6.51
N ILE A 23 -9.51 9.45 -6.61
CA ILE A 23 -8.98 10.21 -7.76
C ILE A 23 -9.07 9.39 -9.06
N PHE A 24 -8.90 8.07 -8.98
CA PHE A 24 -8.81 7.19 -10.14
C PHE A 24 -10.11 6.42 -10.47
N GLU A 25 -11.21 6.71 -9.77
CA GLU A 25 -12.54 6.14 -10.05
C GLU A 25 -13.18 6.81 -11.29
N LYS A 26 -12.65 6.53 -12.50
CA LYS A 26 -13.24 6.96 -13.77
C LYS A 26 -13.54 5.78 -14.70
N LYS A 27 -14.74 5.80 -15.30
CA LYS A 27 -15.15 4.85 -16.36
C LYS A 27 -14.25 5.05 -17.57
N THR A 28 -13.26 4.17 -17.73
CA THR A 28 -12.29 4.20 -18.83
C THR A 28 -12.27 2.84 -19.52
N SER A 29 -11.82 2.77 -20.79
CA SER A 29 -11.75 1.49 -21.50
C SER A 29 -10.85 0.48 -20.76
N PRO A 30 -11.08 -0.84 -20.89
CA PRO A 30 -10.38 -1.86 -20.10
C PRO A 30 -8.85 -1.81 -20.19
N ALA A 31 -8.30 -1.45 -21.36
CA ALA A 31 -6.86 -1.33 -21.56
C ALA A 31 -6.28 -0.09 -20.86
N LYS A 32 -6.94 1.07 -20.98
CA LYS A 32 -6.54 2.29 -20.27
C LYS A 32 -6.71 2.14 -18.76
N GLN A 33 -7.70 1.36 -18.35
CA GLN A 33 -8.00 1.07 -16.96
C GLN A 33 -6.84 0.35 -16.27
N THR A 34 -6.20 -0.66 -16.88
CA THR A 34 -5.04 -1.33 -16.27
C THR A 34 -3.85 -0.39 -16.03
N PHE A 35 -3.52 0.49 -16.97
CA PHE A 35 -2.44 1.47 -16.77
C PHE A 35 -2.77 2.48 -15.66
N ILE A 36 -4.01 2.96 -15.63
CA ILE A 36 -4.49 3.84 -14.56
C ILE A 36 -4.39 3.15 -13.20
N HIS A 37 -4.75 1.87 -13.13
CA HIS A 37 -4.71 1.07 -11.91
C HIS A 37 -3.29 0.88 -11.39
N LEU A 38 -2.35 0.55 -12.27
CA LEU A 38 -0.93 0.44 -11.91
C LEU A 38 -0.37 1.79 -11.45
N GLY A 39 -0.70 2.87 -12.15
CA GLY A 39 -0.31 4.22 -11.75
C GLY A 39 -0.86 4.61 -10.38
N ALA A 40 -2.11 4.26 -10.08
CA ALA A 40 -2.73 4.47 -8.78
C ALA A 40 -2.00 3.70 -7.67
N ILE A 41 -1.67 2.42 -7.89
CA ILE A 41 -0.93 1.60 -6.92
C ILE A 41 0.44 2.22 -6.63
N VAL A 42 1.20 2.58 -7.68
CA VAL A 42 2.52 3.22 -7.50
C VAL A 42 2.40 4.52 -6.73
N LEU A 43 1.42 5.36 -7.07
CA LEU A 43 1.19 6.63 -6.38
C LEU A 43 0.85 6.40 -4.90
N ALA A 44 0.01 5.41 -4.60
CA ALA A 44 -0.35 5.09 -3.23
C ALA A 44 0.88 4.64 -2.41
N ILE A 45 1.67 3.70 -2.94
CA ILE A 45 2.89 3.18 -2.29
C ILE A 45 3.87 4.31 -1.98
N VAL A 46 4.18 5.14 -2.99
CA VAL A 46 5.16 6.22 -2.82
C VAL A 46 4.63 7.27 -1.85
N SER A 47 3.37 7.67 -1.98
CA SER A 47 2.81 8.75 -1.16
C SER A 47 2.75 8.37 0.31
N TRP A 48 2.30 7.16 0.66
CA TRP A 48 2.23 6.76 2.07
C TRP A 48 3.63 6.66 2.69
N ARG A 49 4.62 6.15 1.93
CA ARG A 49 6.01 6.02 2.40
C ARG A 49 6.65 7.39 2.66
N VAL A 50 6.41 8.35 1.78
CA VAL A 50 6.87 9.73 1.96
C VAL A 50 6.22 10.35 3.19
N LEU A 51 4.90 10.21 3.35
CA LEU A 51 4.19 10.69 4.55
C LEU A 51 4.70 10.01 5.83
N PHE A 52 5.02 8.72 5.76
CA PHE A 52 5.55 7.97 6.89
C PHE A 52 6.95 8.46 7.30
N LEU A 53 7.85 8.70 6.34
CA LEU A 53 9.16 9.30 6.63
C LEU A 53 9.04 10.71 7.19
N ALA A 54 8.12 11.54 6.68
CA ALA A 54 7.86 12.87 7.21
C ALA A 54 7.38 12.79 8.67
N ASN A 55 6.46 11.88 8.98
CA ASN A 55 6.00 11.64 10.34
C ASN A 55 7.15 11.15 11.25
N GLN A 56 7.99 10.22 10.77
CA GLN A 56 9.17 9.81 11.53
C GLN A 56 10.13 10.98 11.78
N GLY A 57 10.27 11.90 10.84
CA GLY A 57 11.13 13.08 10.99
C GLY A 57 10.65 14.00 12.11
N ILE A 58 9.33 14.26 12.14
CA ILE A 58 8.70 15.00 13.23
C ILE A 58 8.92 14.29 14.57
N GLN A 59 8.72 12.98 14.61
CA GLN A 59 8.89 12.20 15.85
C GLN A 59 10.34 12.15 16.31
N SER A 60 11.31 12.07 15.40
CA SER A 60 12.73 12.14 15.73
C SER A 60 13.13 13.50 16.29
N ALA A 61 12.56 14.59 15.75
CA ALA A 61 12.78 15.94 16.28
C ALA A 61 12.20 16.11 17.70
N ILE A 62 11.04 15.49 17.99
CA ILE A 62 10.39 15.58 19.31
C ILE A 62 11.09 14.66 20.33
N SER A 63 11.41 13.43 19.94
CA SER A 63 11.90 12.40 20.87
C SER A 63 13.42 12.35 21.02
N GLY A 64 14.17 13.04 20.15
CA GLY A 64 15.63 12.95 20.08
C GLY A 64 16.17 11.63 19.54
N ASN A 65 15.31 10.66 19.21
CA ASN A 65 15.71 9.37 18.67
C ASN A 65 15.55 9.35 17.15
N LEU A 66 16.65 9.21 16.43
CA LEU A 66 16.63 9.11 14.98
C LEU A 66 16.08 7.74 14.53
N ALA A 67 15.03 7.76 13.72
CA ALA A 67 14.47 6.54 13.15
C ALA A 67 15.47 5.89 12.18
N ALA A 68 15.50 4.55 12.13
CA ALA A 68 16.43 3.81 11.29
C ALA A 68 16.30 4.18 9.80
N GLN A 69 15.08 4.43 9.32
CA GLN A 69 14.82 4.85 7.94
C GLN A 69 15.29 6.28 7.63
N LEU A 70 15.56 7.11 8.66
CA LEU A 70 16.06 8.48 8.55
C LEU A 70 17.55 8.59 8.89
N SER A 71 18.22 7.46 9.13
CA SER A 71 19.64 7.43 9.52
C SER A 71 20.57 8.06 8.48
N ASN A 72 20.26 7.86 7.20
CA ASN A 72 20.95 8.47 6.08
C ASN A 72 20.07 8.47 4.82
N PHE A 73 20.50 9.19 3.79
CA PHE A 73 19.77 9.28 2.53
C PHE A 73 19.53 7.91 1.88
N GLU A 74 20.54 7.03 1.90
CA GLU A 74 20.42 5.69 1.33
C GLU A 74 19.32 4.86 2.01
N ALA A 75 19.22 4.92 3.35
CA ALA A 75 18.19 4.21 4.11
C ALA A 75 16.78 4.73 3.77
N SER A 76 16.62 6.05 3.61
CA SER A 76 15.36 6.66 3.20
C SER A 76 14.98 6.25 1.77
N THR A 77 15.94 6.29 0.83
CA THR A 77 15.73 5.88 -0.56
C THR A 77 15.42 4.38 -0.66
N ARG A 78 16.13 3.52 0.07
CA ARG A 78 15.83 2.08 0.14
C ARG A 78 14.43 1.82 0.69
N PHE A 79 14.00 2.56 1.72
CA PHE A 79 12.65 2.44 2.25
C PHE A 79 11.57 2.85 1.24
N ILE A 80 11.78 3.91 0.46
CA ILE A 80 10.80 4.35 -0.55
C ILE A 80 10.77 3.38 -1.73
N PHE A 81 11.92 3.12 -2.36
CA PHE A 81 11.97 2.47 -3.66
C PHE A 81 12.18 0.96 -3.58
N VAL A 82 13.09 0.47 -2.74
CA VAL A 82 13.38 -0.98 -2.66
C VAL A 82 12.24 -1.69 -1.92
N ASN A 83 11.87 -1.20 -0.73
CA ASN A 83 10.73 -1.77 -0.01
C ASN A 83 9.40 -1.51 -0.73
N GLY A 84 9.27 -0.36 -1.39
CA GLY A 84 8.12 -0.07 -2.25
C GLY A 84 8.04 -0.99 -3.48
N ALA A 85 9.16 -1.41 -4.06
CA ALA A 85 9.17 -2.38 -5.16
C ALA A 85 8.73 -3.78 -4.70
N TYR A 86 9.13 -4.21 -3.50
CA TYR A 86 8.61 -5.46 -2.92
C TYR A 86 7.10 -5.39 -2.70
N GLU A 87 6.61 -4.27 -2.17
CA GLU A 87 5.18 -4.03 -1.99
C GLU A 87 4.43 -4.02 -3.33
N LEU A 88 4.99 -3.35 -4.35
CA LEU A 88 4.44 -3.34 -5.71
C LEU A 88 4.38 -4.75 -6.32
N LEU A 89 5.38 -5.59 -6.08
CA LEU A 89 5.38 -6.98 -6.54
C LEU A 89 4.21 -7.76 -5.93
N VAL A 90 3.96 -7.61 -4.63
CA VAL A 90 2.82 -8.25 -3.96
C VAL A 90 1.51 -7.71 -4.54
N PHE A 91 1.40 -6.39 -4.75
CA PHE A 91 0.23 -5.79 -5.40
C PHE A 91 -0.02 -6.31 -6.81
N ALA A 92 1.03 -6.46 -7.62
CA ALA A 92 0.93 -6.99 -8.96
C ALA A 92 0.41 -8.42 -8.96
N ILE A 93 0.87 -9.26 -8.03
CA ILE A 93 0.39 -10.64 -7.85
C ILE A 93 -1.10 -10.65 -7.48
N ILE A 94 -1.50 -9.87 -6.46
CA ILE A 94 -2.91 -9.81 -6.01
C ILE A 94 -3.81 -9.28 -7.12
N TYR A 95 -3.38 -8.23 -7.82
CA TYR A 95 -4.12 -7.68 -8.96
C TYR A 95 -4.26 -8.71 -10.09
N GLY A 96 -3.21 -9.48 -10.38
CA GLY A 96 -3.24 -10.58 -11.34
C GLY A 96 -4.26 -11.65 -10.96
N VAL A 97 -4.23 -12.11 -9.70
CA VAL A 97 -5.20 -13.09 -9.17
C VAL A 97 -6.63 -12.55 -9.24
N TYR A 98 -6.85 -11.29 -8.89
CA TYR A 98 -8.16 -10.63 -8.99
C TYR A 98 -8.69 -10.62 -10.42
N ARG A 99 -7.84 -10.30 -11.40
CA ARG A 99 -8.23 -10.29 -12.83
C ARG A 99 -8.54 -11.70 -13.35
N LEU A 100 -7.78 -12.70 -12.93
CA LEU A 100 -8.05 -14.11 -13.21
C LEU A 100 -9.39 -14.57 -12.62
N ALA A 101 -9.64 -14.24 -11.34
CA ALA A 101 -10.90 -14.58 -10.67
C ALA A 101 -12.10 -13.90 -11.37
N GLN A 102 -11.99 -12.63 -11.74
CA GLN A 102 -13.04 -11.96 -12.52
C GLN A 102 -13.28 -12.65 -13.88
N ALA A 103 -12.22 -13.00 -14.61
CA ALA A 103 -12.35 -13.67 -15.90
C ALA A 103 -13.09 -15.01 -15.76
N LEU A 104 -12.71 -15.83 -14.77
CA LEU A 104 -13.35 -17.12 -14.50
C LEU A 104 -14.83 -16.99 -14.10
N LEU A 105 -15.17 -15.99 -13.28
CA LEU A 105 -16.54 -15.76 -12.84
C LEU A 105 -17.43 -15.18 -13.96
N THR A 106 -16.85 -14.37 -14.86
CA THR A 106 -17.54 -13.86 -16.06
C THR A 106 -17.88 -15.01 -17.01
N MET A 107 -16.99 -16.00 -17.16
CA MET A 107 -17.27 -17.22 -17.92
C MET A 107 -18.44 -18.03 -17.32
N LYS A 108 -18.62 -17.99 -15.99
CA LYS A 108 -19.73 -18.64 -15.29
C LYS A 108 -21.05 -17.83 -15.31
N LYS A 109 -21.12 -16.70 -16.04
CA LYS A 109 -22.28 -15.78 -16.10
C LYS A 109 -22.76 -15.28 -14.72
N VAL A 110 -21.87 -15.23 -13.72
CA VAL A 110 -22.22 -14.69 -12.40
C VAL A 110 -22.03 -13.17 -12.45
N THR A 111 -23.10 -12.42 -12.22
CA THR A 111 -23.08 -10.95 -12.23
C THR A 111 -22.35 -10.42 -11.00
N ILE A 112 -21.08 -10.09 -11.14
CA ILE A 112 -20.34 -9.40 -10.08
C ILE A 112 -20.68 -7.91 -10.16
N LYS A 113 -21.43 -7.40 -9.18
CA LYS A 113 -21.57 -5.96 -8.96
C LYS A 113 -20.17 -5.44 -8.63
N SER A 114 -19.50 -4.76 -9.56
CA SER A 114 -18.11 -4.33 -9.40
C SER A 114 -18.01 -3.33 -8.26
N PRO A 115 -17.53 -3.73 -7.06
CA PRO A 115 -17.28 -2.77 -6.01
C PRO A 115 -15.91 -2.14 -6.25
N ASN A 116 -15.57 -1.07 -5.53
CA ASN A 116 -14.34 -0.30 -5.75
C ASN A 116 -13.08 -1.19 -5.68
N TRP A 117 -12.56 -1.58 -6.85
CA TRP A 117 -11.56 -2.64 -7.00
C TRP A 117 -10.25 -2.31 -6.26
N LEU A 118 -9.90 -1.02 -6.18
CA LEU A 118 -8.75 -0.55 -5.41
C LEU A 118 -8.89 -0.97 -3.95
N MET A 119 -10.06 -0.78 -3.33
CA MET A 119 -10.28 -1.18 -1.93
C MET A 119 -10.14 -2.69 -1.74
N TYR A 120 -10.56 -3.52 -2.71
CA TYR A 120 -10.45 -4.98 -2.61
C TYR A 120 -9.03 -5.50 -2.79
N VAL A 121 -8.19 -4.79 -3.55
CA VAL A 121 -6.78 -5.17 -3.76
C VAL A 121 -5.90 -4.58 -2.67
N LEU A 122 -6.23 -3.39 -2.16
CA LEU A 122 -5.42 -2.65 -1.18
C LEU A 122 -5.77 -2.97 0.29
N SER A 123 -7.02 -3.29 0.62
CA SER A 123 -7.42 -3.62 2.01
C SER A 123 -6.94 -4.97 2.55
N PRO A 124 -6.77 -6.05 1.76
CA PRO A 124 -6.18 -7.28 2.28
C PRO A 124 -4.71 -7.11 2.62
N LEU A 125 -4.04 -6.16 1.96
CA LEU A 125 -2.61 -5.90 2.16
C LEU A 125 -2.34 -5.04 3.39
N THR A 126 -3.15 -4.02 3.68
CA THR A 126 -3.08 -3.34 4.99
C THR A 126 -3.30 -4.33 6.12
N LEU A 127 -4.16 -5.34 5.93
CA LEU A 127 -4.35 -6.42 6.89
C LEU A 127 -3.12 -7.33 7.01
N VAL A 128 -2.53 -7.78 5.89
CA VAL A 128 -1.31 -8.62 5.91
C VAL A 128 -0.11 -7.85 6.47
N PHE A 129 0.09 -6.60 6.08
CA PHE A 129 1.15 -5.74 6.63
C PHE A 129 0.93 -5.46 8.12
N ALA A 130 -0.31 -5.22 8.54
CA ALA A 130 -0.65 -5.09 9.96
C ALA A 130 -0.33 -6.39 10.73
N VAL A 131 -0.70 -7.55 10.20
CA VAL A 131 -0.41 -8.84 10.81
C VAL A 131 1.09 -9.08 10.87
N LEU A 132 1.85 -8.88 9.79
CA LEU A 132 3.29 -9.06 9.78
C LEU A 132 4.00 -8.06 10.72
N ALA A 133 3.57 -6.80 10.76
CA ALA A 133 4.14 -5.77 11.63
C ALA A 133 3.79 -5.96 13.12
N VAL A 134 2.70 -6.67 13.44
CA VAL A 134 2.33 -7.00 14.83
C VAL A 134 2.89 -8.34 15.28
N VAL A 135 2.96 -9.32 14.39
CA VAL A 135 3.34 -10.70 14.72
C VAL A 135 4.85 -10.89 14.71
N ILE A 136 5.57 -10.30 13.73
CA ILE A 136 7.03 -10.51 13.61
C ILE A 136 7.82 -9.92 14.79
N PRO A 137 7.53 -8.71 15.31
CA PRO A 137 8.24 -8.19 16.48
C PRO A 137 7.93 -8.89 17.81
N ASN A 138 6.89 -9.74 17.86
CA ASN A 138 6.51 -10.50 19.05
C ASN A 138 6.98 -11.98 19.00
N LEU A 139 7.63 -12.38 17.90
CA LEU A 139 8.20 -13.74 17.72
C LEU A 139 9.74 -13.75 17.78
N LEU A 140 10.38 -12.58 17.93
CA LEU A 140 11.83 -12.36 18.09
C LEU A 140 12.08 -11.65 19.42
#